data_AF-R7Q7K6-F1
#
_entry.id   AF-R7Q7K6-F1
#
_cell.length_a   1.000
_cell.length_b   1.000
_cell.length_c   1.000
_cell.angle_alpha   90.00
_cell.angle_beta   90.00
_cell.angle_gamma   90.00
#
_symmetry.space_group_name_H-M   'P 1'
#
loop_
_entity.id
_entity.type
_entity.pdbx_description
1 polymer ?
#
loop_
_entity_poly.entity_id
_entity_poly.type
_entity_poly.pdbx_seq_one_letter_code
_entity_poly.pdbx_strand_id
1 'polypeptide(L)'
;MVGGMGVRKNIHIEEWAAFRENCEHVFKFSRGNWARLAVFGFAVPALAYYGITRELRLEGHPVGNNPRRQGAQFRYFASDVPK
;
A
#
# COMPACT_ATOMS: atom_id res chain seq x y z
N MET A 1 4.03 -1.11 41.14
CA MET A 1 4.80 -1.59 39.97
C MET A 1 6.26 -1.31 40.28
N VAL A 2 7.06 -2.38 40.48
CA VAL A 2 8.46 -2.32 40.91
C VAL A 2 9.31 -1.70 39.80
N GLY A 3 10.03 -0.63 40.15
CA GLY A 3 10.98 0.06 39.29
C GLY A 3 12.31 -0.66 39.18
N GLY A 4 13.08 -0.35 38.12
CA GLY A 4 14.45 -0.87 37.99
C GLY A 4 14.94 -1.02 36.58
N MET A 5 14.93 0.04 35.78
CA MET A 5 15.94 0.17 34.72
C MET A 5 16.53 1.56 34.90
N GLY A 6 17.81 1.64 35.28
CA GLY A 6 18.55 2.87 35.58
C GLY A 6 18.79 3.72 34.33
N VAL A 7 17.72 4.07 33.63
CA VAL A 7 17.75 4.92 32.46
C VAL A 7 17.56 6.35 32.95
N ARG A 8 18.51 7.24 32.62
CA ARG A 8 18.30 8.68 32.80
C ARG A 8 17.16 9.10 31.88
N LYS A 9 15.97 9.24 32.45
CA LYS A 9 14.78 9.75 31.75
C LYS A 9 15.08 11.14 31.22
N ASN A 10 14.93 11.32 29.91
CA ASN A 10 15.00 12.63 29.28
C ASN A 10 13.57 13.07 28.97
N ILE A 11 13.13 14.13 29.63
CA ILE A 11 11.75 14.63 29.50
C ILE A 11 11.38 14.93 28.05
N HIS A 12 12.31 15.44 27.24
CA HIS A 12 12.05 15.74 25.84
C HIS A 12 11.87 14.48 24.99
N ILE A 13 12.55 13.39 25.33
CA ILE A 13 12.40 12.11 24.64
C ILE A 13 11.07 11.45 25.03
N GLU A 14 10.71 11.51 26.32
CA GLU A 14 9.45 10.98 26.81
C GLU A 14 8.25 11.73 26.22
N GLU A 15 8.30 13.07 26.19
CA GLU A 15 7.25 13.88 25.56
C GLU A 15 7.15 13.66 24.05
N TRP A 16 8.29 13.56 23.36
CA TRP A 16 8.32 13.26 21.93
C TRP A 16 7.73 11.88 21.61
N ALA A 17 8.10 10.85 22.38
CA ALA A 17 7.55 9.52 22.24
C ALA A 17 6.04 9.50 22.54
N ALA A 18 5.62 10.12 23.64
CA ALA A 18 4.22 10.22 24.03
C ALA A 18 3.37 10.95 22.97
N PHE A 19 3.89 12.02 22.36
CA PHE A 19 3.19 12.71 21.28
C PHE A 19 2.99 11.81 20.06
N ARG A 20 3.99 11.00 19.70
CA ARG A 20 3.92 10.08 18.56
C ARG A 20 2.90 8.97 18.76
N GLU A 21 2.83 8.45 19.97
CA GLU A 21 1.86 7.41 20.34
C GLU A 21 0.43 7.93 20.36
N ASN A 22 0.22 9.24 20.54
CA ASN A 22 -1.10 9.88 20.65
C ASN A 22 -1.41 10.84 19.48
N CYS A 23 -0.76 10.67 18.33
CA CYS A 23 -0.91 11.57 17.17
C CYS A 23 -2.35 11.62 16.65
N GLU A 24 -3.12 10.55 16.82
CA GLU A 24 -4.53 10.43 16.44
C GLU A 24 -5.44 11.40 17.19
N HIS A 25 -5.11 11.72 18.44
CA HIS A 25 -5.88 12.70 19.24
C HIS A 25 -5.67 14.14 18.76
N VAL A 26 -4.52 14.41 18.14
CA VAL A 26 -4.16 15.74 17.62
C VAL A 26 -4.51 15.88 16.13
N PHE A 27 -4.81 14.78 15.46
CA PHE A 27 -5.11 14.78 14.03
C PHE A 27 -6.37 15.60 13.70
N LYS A 28 -6.26 16.45 12.68
CA LYS A 28 -7.37 17.27 12.18
C LYS A 28 -7.55 17.08 10.69
N PHE A 29 -8.80 16.95 10.26
CA PHE A 29 -9.15 16.97 8.84
C PHE A 29 -9.03 18.38 8.28
N SER A 30 -7.85 18.69 7.73
CA SER A 30 -7.56 19.92 7.00
C SER A 30 -7.44 19.65 5.50
N ARG A 31 -7.54 20.69 4.66
CA ARG A 31 -7.34 20.54 3.20
C ARG A 31 -5.99 19.89 2.87
N GLY A 32 -4.94 20.21 3.62
CA GLY A 32 -3.62 19.60 3.46
C GLY A 32 -3.59 18.12 3.86
N ASN A 33 -4.24 17.74 4.96
CA ASN A 33 -4.30 16.34 5.39
C ASN A 33 -5.18 15.50 4.44
N TRP A 34 -6.27 16.05 3.94
CA TRP A 34 -7.07 15.42 2.88
C TRP A 34 -6.27 15.21 1.60
N ALA A 35 -5.47 16.19 1.17
CA ALA A 35 -4.60 16.01 0.01
C ALA A 35 -3.57 14.88 0.23
N ARG A 36 -2.97 14.79 1.41
CA ARG A 36 -2.03 13.71 1.76
C ARG A 36 -2.72 12.34 1.76
N LEU A 37 -3.91 12.23 2.35
CA LEU A 37 -4.70 11.00 2.35
C LEU A 37 -5.08 10.59 0.92
N ALA A 38 -5.49 11.53 0.07
CA ALA A 38 -5.83 11.24 -1.32
C ALA A 38 -4.61 10.75 -2.12
N VAL A 39 -3.45 11.39 -1.96
CA VAL A 39 -2.24 11.01 -2.68
C VAL A 39 -1.70 9.67 -2.18
N PHE A 40 -1.40 9.55 -0.88
CA PHE A 40 -0.72 8.38 -0.35
C PHE A 40 -1.67 7.22 -0.03
N GLY A 41 -2.92 7.51 0.34
CA GLY A 41 -3.92 6.49 0.62
C GLY A 41 -4.60 5.93 -0.63
N PHE A 42 -4.69 6.70 -1.72
CA PHE A 42 -5.40 6.27 -2.93
C PHE A 42 -4.56 6.33 -4.20
N ALA A 43 -4.03 7.50 -4.56
CA ALA A 43 -3.39 7.69 -5.86
C ALA A 43 -2.15 6.79 -6.03
N VAL A 44 -1.26 6.75 -5.04
CA VAL A 44 -0.03 5.94 -5.10
C VAL A 44 -0.35 4.43 -5.22
N PRO A 45 -1.17 3.82 -4.34
CA PRO A 45 -1.54 2.41 -4.49
C PRO A 45 -2.27 2.11 -5.81
N ALA A 46 -3.17 2.99 -6.26
CA ALA A 46 -3.92 2.79 -7.50
C ALA A 46 -3.02 2.83 -8.73
N LEU A 47 -2.08 3.79 -8.79
CA LEU A 47 -1.11 3.90 -9.88
C LEU A 47 -0.15 2.71 -9.88
N ALA A 48 0.34 2.29 -8.71
CA ALA A 48 1.19 1.11 -8.59
C ALA A 48 0.47 -0.14 -9.09
N TYR A 49 -0.78 -0.36 -8.64
CA TYR A 49 -1.61 -1.46 -9.11
C TYR A 49 -1.81 -1.40 -10.63
N TYR A 50 -2.19 -0.24 -11.16
CA TYR A 50 -2.41 -0.07 -12.60
C TYR A 50 -1.14 -0.33 -13.42
N GLY A 51 0.00 0.19 -12.99
CA GLY A 51 1.29 -0.02 -13.64
C GLY A 51 1.68 -1.49 -13.69
N ILE A 52 1.71 -2.14 -12.53
CA ILE A 52 2.09 -3.56 -12.40
C ILE A 52 1.13 -4.46 -13.17
N THR A 53 -0.18 -4.25 -13.02
CA THR A 53 -1.17 -5.10 -13.71
C THR A 53 -1.13 -4.92 -15.23
N ARG A 54 -0.80 -3.73 -15.72
CA ARG A 54 -0.60 -3.48 -17.15
C ARG A 54 0.64 -4.18 -17.68
N GLU A 55 1.77 -4.08 -16.98
CA GLU A 55 3.03 -4.75 -17.33
C GLU A 55 2.84 -6.26 -17.40
N LEU A 56 2.34 -6.86 -16.33
CA LEU A 56 2.08 -8.28 -16.27
C LEU A 56 1.10 -8.76 -17.36
N ARG A 57 0.10 -7.95 -17.74
CA ARG A 57 -0.81 -8.28 -18.85
C ARG A 57 -0.09 -8.27 -20.20
N LEU A 58 0.85 -7.34 -20.42
CA LEU A 58 1.64 -7.28 -21.65
C LEU A 58 2.58 -8.47 -21.77
N GLU A 59 3.10 -8.98 -20.65
CA GLU A 59 3.92 -10.19 -20.58
C GLU A 59 3.11 -11.49 -20.70
N GLY A 60 1.77 -11.40 -20.77
CA GLY A 60 0.87 -12.56 -20.84
C GLY A 60 0.63 -13.25 -19.50
N HIS A 61 1.06 -12.66 -18.39
CA HIS A 61 0.77 -13.18 -17.05
C HIS A 61 -0.73 -13.03 -16.71
N PRO A 62 -1.32 -14.02 -16.02
CA PRO A 62 -2.72 -13.94 -15.61
C PRO A 62 -2.87 -12.97 -14.44
N VAL A 63 -3.50 -11.82 -14.69
CA VAL A 63 -3.73 -10.78 -13.67
C VAL A 63 -5.21 -10.46 -13.55
N GLY A 64 -5.74 -10.47 -12.32
CA GLY A 64 -7.07 -9.94 -12.02
C GLY A 64 -8.26 -10.75 -12.53
N ASN A 65 -8.05 -11.92 -13.14
CA ASN A 65 -9.13 -12.77 -13.63
C ASN A 65 -9.34 -14.01 -12.76
N ASN A 66 -10.60 -14.23 -12.38
CA ASN A 66 -11.11 -15.49 -11.83
C ASN A 66 -10.54 -16.68 -12.64
N PRO A 67 -9.98 -17.72 -12.02
CA PRO A 67 -9.31 -18.84 -12.70
C PRO A 67 -10.15 -19.49 -13.81
N ARG A 68 -11.49 -19.39 -13.76
CA ARG A 68 -12.39 -19.89 -14.80
C ARG A 68 -12.32 -19.18 -16.16
N ARG A 69 -11.83 -17.93 -16.24
CA ARG A 69 -11.69 -17.18 -17.50
C ARG A 69 -10.31 -17.37 -18.16
N GLN A 70 -9.33 -17.96 -17.47
CA GLN A 70 -7.98 -18.17 -18.00
C GLN A 70 -7.96 -19.15 -19.19
N GLY A 71 -8.83 -20.17 -19.17
CA GLY A 71 -8.95 -21.14 -20.27
C GLY A 71 -9.47 -20.58 -21.60
N ALA A 72 -10.07 -19.38 -21.60
CA ALA A 72 -10.54 -18.73 -22.82
C ALA A 72 -9.42 -17.96 -23.52
N GLN A 73 -8.58 -17.21 -22.78
CA GLN A 73 -7.51 -16.38 -23.36
C GLN A 73 -6.35 -17.23 -23.88
N PHE A 74 -5.99 -18.33 -23.19
CA PHE A 74 -4.89 -19.22 -23.62
C PHE A 74 -5.15 -19.89 -24.98
N ARG A 75 -6.44 -20.10 -25.34
CA ARG A 75 -6.81 -20.74 -26.61
C ARG A 75 -6.60 -19.84 -27.83
N TYR A 76 -6.62 -18.51 -27.68
CA TYR A 76 -6.40 -17.59 -28.80
C TYR A 76 -4.91 -17.41 -29.13
N PHE A 77 -4.02 -17.45 -28.13
CA PHE A 77 -2.58 -17.36 -28.40
C PHE A 77 -1.97 -18.66 -28.94
N ALA A 78 -2.56 -19.82 -28.62
CA ALA A 78 -2.11 -21.12 -29.13
C ALA A 78 -2.53 -21.37 -30.59
N SER A 79 -3.54 -20.66 -31.13
CA SER A 79 -3.99 -20.83 -32.51
C SER A 79 -3.18 -20.05 -33.55
N ASP A 80 -2.38 -19.08 -33.10
CA ASP A 80 -1.64 -18.17 -34.00
C ASP A 80 -0.18 -18.60 -34.23
N VAL A 81 0.21 -19.79 -33.75
CA VAL A 81 1.52 -20.38 -34.02
C VAL A 81 1.43 -21.27 -35.27
N PRO A 82 1.97 -20.84 -36.43
CA PRO A 82 2.05 -21.72 -37.60
C PRO A 82 2.99 -22.89 -37.30
N LYS A 83 2.58 -24.09 -37.75
CA LYS A 83 3.30 -25.36 -37.58
C LYS A 83 4.65 -25.40 -38.28
#